data_AF-A0A9Q1AL14-F1
#
_entry.id   AF-A0A9Q1AL14-F1
#
_cell.length_a   1.000
_cell.length_b   1.000
_cell.length_c   1.000
_cell.angle_alpha   90.00
_cell.angle_beta   90.00
_cell.angle_gamma   90.00
#
_symmetry.space_group_name_H-M   'P 1'
#
loop_
_entity.id
_entity.type
_entity.pdbx_description
1 polymer ?
#
loop_
_entity_poly.entity_id
_entity_poly.type
_entity_poly.pdbx_seq_one_letter_code
_entity_poly.pdbx_strand_id
1 'polypeptide(L)'
;MSDGGITVLDGNTLRLLHVSLAEDRVTLTGAQVLDFAESEAFMSLFGISLPPHLKSSSLRRINIDGVDDDTSFRSTELRREEGSRKLSDYLPSLMSSKVNIDLDNPLVVSILDGNTLRMFLEDEDDFAMIAENLFTDLDTEDKGKISKSEIRNAVVHMGVEMGVPPLEGFLPLS
;
A
#
# COMPACT_ATOMS: atom_id res chain seq x y z
N MET A 1 -19.60 -15.92 -2.10
CA MET A 1 -19.28 -14.96 -3.17
C MET A 1 -17.91 -14.43 -2.84
N SER A 2 -16.89 -14.91 -3.55
CA SER A 2 -15.49 -14.55 -3.33
C SER A 2 -15.30 -13.10 -3.75
N ASP A 3 -15.07 -12.24 -2.76
CA ASP A 3 -14.68 -10.85 -2.98
C ASP A 3 -13.39 -10.87 -3.83
N GLY A 4 -13.45 -10.26 -5.00
CA GLY A 4 -12.55 -10.53 -6.14
C GLY A 4 -11.13 -10.00 -5.98
N GLY A 5 -10.42 -10.37 -4.91
CA GLY A 5 -9.01 -10.00 -4.71
C GLY A 5 -8.78 -8.49 -4.53
N ILE A 6 -9.81 -7.70 -4.24
CA ILE A 6 -9.69 -6.26 -3.99
C ILE A 6 -9.73 -6.04 -2.48
N THR A 7 -8.62 -5.61 -1.89
CA THR A 7 -8.57 -5.21 -0.48
C THR A 7 -8.75 -3.71 -0.36
N VAL A 8 -9.94 -3.26 0.07
CA VAL A 8 -10.18 -1.83 0.34
C VAL A 8 -9.50 -1.45 1.66
N LEU A 9 -8.50 -0.58 1.58
CA LEU A 9 -7.84 0.01 2.75
C LEU A 9 -8.63 1.22 3.22
N ASP A 10 -9.48 1.02 4.23
CA ASP A 10 -10.17 2.11 4.89
C ASP A 10 -9.39 2.62 6.11
N GLY A 11 -9.86 3.71 6.71
CA GLY A 11 -9.27 4.25 7.93
C GLY A 11 -9.37 3.30 9.15
N ASN A 12 -10.07 2.17 9.07
CA ASN A 12 -10.15 1.20 10.17
C ASN A 12 -8.93 0.27 10.22
N THR A 13 -8.33 -0.09 9.08
CA THR A 13 -7.12 -0.93 9.05
C THR A 13 -5.99 -0.27 9.83
N LEU A 14 -5.84 1.05 9.65
CA LEU A 14 -4.91 1.85 10.41
C LEU A 14 -5.31 1.97 11.89
N ARG A 15 -6.60 2.06 12.24
CA ARG A 15 -7.06 2.21 13.63
C ARG A 15 -6.69 1.03 14.53
N LEU A 16 -6.53 -0.15 13.93
CA LEU A 16 -6.16 -1.36 14.64
C LEU A 16 -4.65 -1.51 14.84
N LEU A 17 -3.83 -0.61 14.28
CA LEU A 17 -2.38 -0.63 14.51
C LEU A 17 -2.06 -0.24 15.95
N HIS A 18 -1.47 -1.21 16.65
CA HIS A 18 -0.87 -0.99 17.95
C HIS A 18 0.64 -0.84 17.78
N VAL A 19 1.12 0.40 17.73
CA VAL A 19 2.54 0.69 17.54
C VAL A 19 3.19 1.03 18.88
N SER A 20 4.32 0.37 19.15
CA SER A 20 5.06 0.48 20.41
C SER A 20 6.52 0.83 20.12
N LEU A 21 7.08 1.82 20.81
CA LEU A 21 8.50 2.15 20.70
C LEU A 21 9.36 1.07 21.36
N ALA A 22 10.48 0.72 20.71
CA ALA A 22 11.45 -0.25 21.21
C ALA A 22 12.01 0.11 22.60
N GLU A 23 12.30 -0.90 23.41
CA GLU A 23 12.63 -0.73 24.83
C GLU A 23 14.01 -0.13 25.12
N ASP A 24 14.89 -0.12 24.11
CA ASP A 24 16.30 0.24 24.21
C ASP A 24 16.58 1.75 24.05
N ARG A 25 15.60 2.55 23.61
CA ARG A 25 15.79 3.98 23.35
C ARG A 25 15.34 4.86 24.52
N VAL A 26 16.29 5.59 25.10
CA VAL A 26 16.06 6.50 26.24
C VAL A 26 15.53 7.87 25.79
N THR A 27 15.99 8.36 24.64
CA THR A 27 15.58 9.65 24.04
C THR A 27 15.39 9.49 22.53
N LEU A 28 14.41 10.20 21.98
CA LEU A 28 14.05 10.17 20.57
C LEU A 28 13.81 11.59 20.09
N THR A 29 14.14 11.89 18.84
CA THR A 29 13.71 13.15 18.22
C THR A 29 12.27 13.04 17.72
N GLY A 30 11.57 14.17 17.60
CA GLY A 30 10.25 14.20 16.97
C GLY A 30 10.27 13.60 15.56
N ALA A 31 11.34 13.82 14.79
CA ALA A 31 11.54 13.19 13.49
C ALA A 31 11.55 11.65 13.58
N GLN A 32 12.28 11.07 14.52
CA GLN A 32 12.32 9.61 14.70
C GLN A 32 10.97 9.01 15.11
N VAL A 33 10.16 9.74 15.87
CA VAL A 33 8.81 9.30 16.23
C VAL A 33 7.88 9.31 15.01
N LEU A 34 7.96 10.36 14.18
CA LEU A 34 7.19 10.45 12.94
C LEU A 34 7.62 9.38 11.93
N ASP A 35 8.92 9.22 11.71
CA ASP A 35 9.46 8.23 10.77
C ASP A 35 9.07 6.81 11.16
N PHE A 36 9.06 6.50 12.47
CA PHE A 36 8.59 5.21 12.97
C PHE A 36 7.09 5.01 12.72
N ALA A 37 6.26 6.00 13.06
CA ALA A 37 4.82 5.92 12.83
C ALA A 37 4.47 5.78 11.33
N GLU A 38 5.17 6.52 10.48
CA GLU A 38 4.99 6.47 9.03
C GLU A 38 5.47 5.16 8.43
N SER A 39 6.56 4.57 8.96
CA SER A 39 7.04 3.24 8.53
C SER A 39 6.04 2.14 8.88
N GLU A 40 5.48 2.16 10.09
CA GLU A 40 4.47 1.18 10.52
C GLU A 40 3.16 1.33 9.75
N ALA A 41 2.74 2.57 9.49
CA ALA A 41 1.61 2.85 8.62
C ALA A 41 1.87 2.38 7.18
N PHE A 42 3.07 2.60 6.64
CA PHE A 42 3.48 2.15 5.30
C PHE A 42 3.43 0.62 5.19
N MET A 43 3.96 -0.09 6.18
CA MET A 43 3.91 -1.56 6.21
C MET A 43 2.47 -2.07 6.26
N SER A 44 1.61 -1.40 7.02
CA SER A 44 0.21 -1.80 7.15
C SER A 44 -0.66 -1.43 5.95
N LEU A 45 -0.23 -0.44 5.18
CA LEU A 45 -0.81 -0.07 3.89
C LEU A 45 -0.12 -0.77 2.72
N PHE A 46 0.52 -1.93 2.96
CA PHE A 46 1.12 -2.76 1.92
C PHE A 46 2.14 -2.02 1.04
N GLY A 47 2.91 -1.10 1.64
CA GLY A 47 3.94 -0.34 0.94
C GLY A 47 3.42 0.94 0.28
N ILE A 48 2.27 1.46 0.71
CA ILE A 48 1.70 2.69 0.17
C ILE A 48 2.03 3.85 1.10
N SER A 49 2.65 4.88 0.53
CA SER A 49 3.00 6.10 1.26
C SER A 49 1.75 6.92 1.53
N LEU A 50 1.62 7.41 2.77
CA LEU A 50 0.56 8.32 3.15
C LEU A 50 0.68 9.64 2.36
N PRO A 51 -0.43 10.17 1.83
CA PRO A 51 -0.44 11.48 1.19
C PRO A 51 0.12 12.61 2.09
N PRO A 52 0.86 13.58 1.53
CA PRO A 52 1.53 14.63 2.31
C PRO A 52 0.55 15.54 3.08
N HIS A 53 -0.67 15.70 2.56
CA HIS A 53 -1.71 16.49 3.24
C HIS A 53 -2.21 15.80 4.51
N LEU A 54 -2.18 14.46 4.60
CA LEU A 54 -2.53 13.73 5.82
C LEU A 54 -1.44 13.90 6.87
N LYS A 55 -0.17 13.68 6.50
CA LYS A 55 0.99 13.84 7.39
C LYS A 55 1.00 15.22 8.05
N SER A 56 0.88 16.28 7.24
CA SER A 56 0.87 17.66 7.72
C SER A 56 -0.35 18.00 8.57
N SER A 57 -1.54 17.50 8.23
CA SER A 57 -2.77 17.72 9.01
C SER A 57 -2.73 17.05 10.38
N SER A 58 -2.14 15.86 10.45
CA SER A 58 -1.99 15.07 11.67
C SER A 58 -0.93 15.65 12.60
N LEU A 59 0.19 16.07 12.03
CA LEU A 59 1.23 16.77 12.77
C LEU A 59 0.72 18.04 13.46
N ARG A 60 -0.10 18.85 12.76
CA ARG A 60 -0.73 20.05 13.34
C ARG A 60 -1.62 19.75 14.55
N ARG A 61 -2.16 18.53 14.67
CA ARG A 61 -3.05 18.15 15.79
C ARG A 61 -2.30 17.62 16.99
N ILE A 62 -1.21 16.90 16.79
CA ILE A 62 -0.38 16.46 17.92
C ILE A 62 0.45 17.60 18.51
N ASN A 63 0.62 18.67 17.75
CA ASN A 63 1.43 19.83 18.10
C ASN A 63 0.62 21.00 18.69
N ILE A 64 -0.59 20.73 19.21
CA ILE A 64 -1.47 21.71 19.86
C ILE A 64 -0.82 22.33 21.12
N ASP A 65 0.22 21.72 21.68
CA ASP A 65 0.89 22.16 22.91
C ASP A 65 2.06 23.17 22.72
N GLY A 66 2.21 23.80 21.55
CA GLY A 66 2.93 25.08 21.45
C GLY A 66 4.29 25.11 20.75
N VAL A 67 4.50 24.32 19.70
CA VAL A 67 5.62 24.54 18.76
C VAL A 67 5.06 24.86 17.40
N ASP A 68 5.01 26.12 17.01
CA ASP A 68 4.26 26.61 15.83
C ASP A 68 4.86 26.19 14.46
N ASP A 69 5.90 25.33 14.45
CA ASP A 69 6.63 24.91 13.25
C ASP A 69 6.97 23.40 13.25
N ASP A 70 6.67 22.72 12.13
CA ASP A 70 7.03 21.32 11.82
C ASP A 70 8.54 21.09 12.00
N THR A 71 9.35 22.04 11.54
CA THR A 71 10.81 21.92 11.64
C THR A 71 11.28 21.89 13.09
N SER A 72 10.64 22.67 13.95
CA SER A 72 10.99 22.72 15.36
C SER A 72 10.56 21.43 16.06
N PHE A 73 9.37 20.89 15.80
CA PHE A 73 8.95 19.60 16.39
C PHE A 73 9.89 18.45 15.99
N ARG A 74 10.28 18.38 14.72
CA ARG A 74 11.19 17.35 14.21
C ARG A 74 12.53 17.33 14.94
N SER A 75 13.03 18.50 15.33
CA SER A 75 14.31 18.65 16.05
C SER A 75 14.21 18.48 17.57
N THR A 76 13.01 18.46 18.14
CA THR A 76 12.81 18.36 19.60
C THR A 76 13.20 16.97 20.10
N GLU A 77 14.01 16.93 21.17
CA GLU A 77 14.26 15.70 21.92
C GLU A 77 13.10 15.40 22.87
N LEU A 78 12.49 14.24 22.68
CA LEU A 78 11.39 13.71 23.46
C LEU A 78 11.90 12.57 24.34
N ARG A 79 11.46 12.55 25.60
CA ARG A 79 11.60 11.37 26.45
C ARG A 79 10.72 10.26 25.92
N ARG A 80 11.05 9.01 26.26
CA ARG A 80 10.30 7.83 25.78
C ARG A 80 8.80 7.91 26.05
N GLU A 81 8.41 8.32 27.25
CA GLU A 81 7.00 8.40 27.65
C GLU A 81 6.26 9.45 26.83
N GLU A 82 6.92 10.58 26.57
CA GLU A 82 6.40 11.67 25.76
C GLU A 82 6.33 11.27 24.28
N GLY A 83 7.37 10.61 23.75
CA GLY A 83 7.39 10.07 22.39
C GLY A 83 6.32 9.01 22.18
N SER A 84 6.12 8.11 23.14
CA SER A 84 5.07 7.08 23.07
C SER A 84 3.68 7.69 23.10
N ARG A 85 3.47 8.73 23.91
CA ARG A 85 2.21 9.48 23.94
C ARG A 85 1.96 10.19 22.61
N LYS A 86 2.95 10.94 22.10
CA LYS A 86 2.84 11.63 20.81
C LYS A 86 2.64 10.65 19.65
N LEU A 87 3.27 9.48 19.67
CA LEU A 87 3.05 8.39 18.72
C LEU A 87 1.61 7.85 18.77
N SER A 88 1.13 7.55 19.98
CA SER A 88 -0.24 7.08 20.22
C SER A 88 -1.29 8.13 19.88
N ASP A 89 -0.95 9.42 19.89
CA ASP A 89 -1.84 10.51 19.47
C ASP A 89 -1.74 10.73 17.94
N TYR A 90 -0.56 10.55 17.35
CA TYR A 90 -0.29 10.79 15.92
C TYR A 90 -1.02 9.79 15.03
N LEU A 91 -0.93 8.49 15.33
CA LEU A 91 -1.57 7.46 14.50
C LEU A 91 -3.09 7.66 14.41
N PRO A 92 -3.85 7.79 15.52
CA PRO A 92 -5.25 8.15 15.44
C PRO A 92 -5.48 9.48 14.73
N SER A 93 -4.60 10.48 14.89
CA SER A 93 -4.77 11.76 14.18
C SER A 93 -4.61 11.66 12.66
N LEU A 94 -3.90 10.65 12.14
CA LEU A 94 -3.88 10.31 10.70
C LEU A 94 -5.25 9.80 10.21
N MET A 95 -6.09 9.31 11.12
CA MET A 95 -7.34 8.59 10.80
C MET A 95 -8.61 9.32 11.27
N SER A 96 -8.51 10.09 12.35
CA SER A 96 -9.55 10.93 12.95
C SER A 96 -9.64 12.27 12.25
N SER A 97 -9.10 12.37 11.04
CA SER A 97 -9.26 13.59 10.30
C SER A 97 -10.73 13.86 10.06
N LYS A 98 -11.17 15.02 10.58
CA LYS A 98 -12.39 15.70 10.16
C LYS A 98 -12.23 16.28 8.74
N VAL A 99 -11.07 16.07 8.12
CA VAL A 99 -10.97 15.68 6.71
C VAL A 99 -11.24 14.19 6.74
N ASN A 100 -12.51 13.81 6.71
CA ASN A 100 -12.92 12.94 5.64
C ASN A 100 -11.69 12.42 4.84
N ILE A 101 -11.24 11.19 5.09
CA ILE A 101 -11.24 10.31 3.92
C ILE A 101 -12.65 10.52 3.41
N ASP A 102 -12.86 11.41 2.42
CA ASP A 102 -14.20 11.77 2.03
C ASP A 102 -14.94 10.45 1.90
N LEU A 103 -16.15 10.37 2.45
CA LEU A 103 -17.08 9.35 1.97
C LEU A 103 -17.14 9.38 0.43
N ASP A 104 -16.71 10.49 -0.19
CA ASP A 104 -16.48 10.72 -1.61
C ASP A 104 -15.06 10.38 -2.15
N ASN A 105 -14.02 10.11 -1.33
CA ASN A 105 -12.67 9.76 -1.82
C ASN A 105 -11.84 8.84 -0.88
N PRO A 106 -12.27 7.58 -0.67
CA PRO A 106 -11.46 6.55 -0.02
C PRO A 106 -10.11 6.34 -0.71
N LEU A 107 -9.06 6.01 0.07
CA LEU A 107 -7.83 5.46 -0.50
C LEU A 107 -8.15 4.02 -0.98
N VAL A 108 -8.77 3.92 -2.15
CA VAL A 108 -9.08 2.63 -2.78
C VAL A 108 -7.79 2.12 -3.40
N VAL A 109 -7.25 1.08 -2.79
CA VAL A 109 -6.10 0.37 -3.32
C VAL A 109 -6.62 -0.98 -3.80
N SER A 110 -6.30 -1.35 -5.04
CA SER A 110 -6.50 -2.72 -5.51
C SER A 110 -5.18 -3.47 -5.35
N ILE A 111 -5.17 -4.46 -4.45
CA ILE A 111 -3.99 -5.28 -4.16
C ILE A 111 -4.21 -6.65 -4.79
N LEU A 112 -3.56 -6.91 -5.92
CA LEU A 112 -3.54 -8.24 -6.52
C LEU A 112 -2.35 -9.04 -5.94
N ASP A 113 -2.61 -9.84 -4.90
CA ASP A 113 -1.60 -10.65 -4.17
C ASP A 113 -1.22 -11.97 -4.87
N GLY A 114 -1.77 -12.22 -6.05
CA GLY A 114 -1.56 -13.43 -6.83
C GLY A 114 -2.38 -14.64 -6.35
N ASN A 115 -3.11 -14.57 -5.23
CA ASN A 115 -4.00 -15.65 -4.82
C ASN A 115 -5.19 -15.78 -5.78
N THR A 116 -5.69 -14.65 -6.30
CA THR A 116 -6.69 -14.63 -7.37
C THR A 116 -6.17 -15.27 -8.65
N LEU A 117 -4.93 -14.94 -9.06
CA LEU A 117 -4.28 -15.58 -10.22
C LEU A 117 -4.14 -17.08 -9.99
N ARG A 118 -3.79 -17.49 -8.77
CA ARG A 118 -3.69 -18.90 -8.41
C ARG A 118 -5.04 -19.61 -8.58
N MET A 119 -6.14 -19.03 -8.10
CA MET A 119 -7.47 -19.62 -8.31
C MET A 119 -7.82 -19.81 -9.79
N PHE A 120 -7.45 -18.85 -10.66
CA PHE A 120 -7.67 -18.97 -12.11
C PHE A 120 -6.74 -19.98 -12.80
N LEU A 121 -5.57 -20.26 -12.21
CA LEU A 121 -4.59 -21.20 -12.75
C LEU A 121 -4.68 -22.60 -12.12
N GLU A 122 -5.42 -22.76 -11.01
CA GLU A 122 -5.57 -24.03 -10.29
C GLU A 122 -6.54 -24.99 -10.98
N ASP A 123 -7.51 -24.45 -11.74
CA ASP A 123 -8.37 -25.27 -12.59
C ASP A 123 -7.64 -25.58 -13.92
N GLU A 124 -7.19 -26.83 -14.05
CA GLU A 124 -6.41 -27.30 -15.20
C GLU A 124 -7.20 -27.19 -16.51
N ASP A 125 -8.51 -27.44 -16.49
CA ASP A 125 -9.35 -27.42 -17.67
C ASP A 125 -9.57 -25.98 -18.16
N ASP A 126 -9.84 -25.05 -17.24
CA ASP A 126 -9.97 -23.62 -17.55
C ASP A 126 -8.61 -23.05 -18.02
N PHE A 127 -7.52 -23.40 -17.35
CA PHE A 127 -6.18 -22.98 -17.74
C PHE A 127 -5.80 -23.50 -19.14
N ALA A 128 -6.07 -24.76 -19.43
CA ALA A 128 -5.80 -25.36 -20.74
C ALA A 128 -6.57 -24.64 -21.85
N MET A 129 -7.84 -24.30 -21.60
CA MET A 129 -8.65 -23.53 -22.54
C MET A 129 -8.08 -22.13 -22.81
N ILE A 130 -7.64 -21.42 -21.77
CA ILE A 130 -7.01 -20.10 -21.90
C ILE A 130 -5.69 -20.21 -22.68
N ALA A 131 -4.86 -21.20 -22.35
CA ALA A 131 -3.57 -21.41 -23.00
C ALA A 131 -3.72 -21.79 -24.47
N GLU A 132 -4.69 -22.64 -24.82
CA GLU A 132 -4.97 -23.05 -26.20
C GLU A 132 -5.48 -21.87 -27.04
N ASN A 133 -6.42 -21.09 -26.52
CA ASN A 133 -6.91 -19.88 -27.19
C ASN A 133 -5.77 -18.88 -27.41
N LEU A 134 -4.96 -18.61 -26.38
CA LEU A 134 -3.80 -17.73 -26.48
C LEU A 134 -2.79 -18.22 -27.53
N PHE A 135 -2.53 -19.53 -27.55
CA PHE A 135 -1.60 -20.13 -28.49
C PHE A 135 -2.11 -19.98 -29.92
N THR A 136 -3.39 -20.25 -30.15
CA THR A 136 -4.04 -20.15 -31.47
C THR A 136 -4.02 -18.71 -32.00
N ASP A 137 -4.27 -17.74 -31.13
CA ASP A 137 -4.24 -16.32 -31.49
C ASP A 137 -2.83 -15.82 -31.83
N LEU A 138 -1.80 -16.40 -31.20
CA LEU A 138 -0.40 -16.05 -31.45
C LEU A 138 0.19 -16.78 -32.66
N ASP A 139 -0.14 -18.05 -32.86
CA ASP A 139 0.37 -18.88 -33.97
C ASP A 139 -0.47 -18.69 -35.24
N THR A 140 -0.62 -17.44 -35.67
CA THR A 140 -1.42 -17.06 -36.86
C THR A 140 -0.95 -17.70 -38.17
N GLU A 141 0.30 -18.16 -38.22
CA GLU A 141 0.90 -18.84 -39.38
C GLU A 141 0.92 -20.37 -39.23
N ASP A 142 0.31 -20.92 -38.17
CA ASP A 142 0.15 -22.36 -37.91
C ASP A 142 1.48 -23.13 -37.96
N LYS A 143 2.52 -22.55 -37.35
CA LYS A 143 3.89 -23.10 -37.31
C LYS A 143 4.05 -24.15 -36.20
N GLY A 144 3.09 -24.25 -35.30
CA GLY A 144 3.15 -25.01 -34.06
C GLY A 144 4.17 -24.47 -33.05
N LYS A 145 4.64 -23.22 -33.21
CA LYS A 145 5.71 -22.64 -32.38
C LYS A 145 5.57 -21.12 -32.26
N ILE A 146 5.75 -20.62 -31.05
CA ILE A 146 5.69 -19.20 -30.71
C ILE A 146 6.99 -18.80 -30.00
N SER A 147 7.51 -17.61 -30.28
CA SER A 147 8.72 -17.10 -29.63
C SER A 147 8.48 -16.67 -28.18
N LYS A 148 9.54 -16.70 -27.37
CA LYS A 148 9.49 -16.22 -25.98
C LYS A 148 8.98 -14.78 -25.85
N SER A 149 9.32 -13.92 -26.80
CA SER A 149 8.89 -12.51 -26.83
C SER A 149 7.39 -12.38 -27.05
N GLU A 150 6.83 -13.18 -27.96
CA GLU A 150 5.40 -13.20 -28.26
C GLU A 150 4.60 -13.70 -27.05
N ILE A 151 5.02 -14.84 -26.47
CA ILE A 151 4.40 -15.37 -25.24
C ILE A 151 4.44 -14.32 -24.12
N ARG A 152 5.59 -13.68 -23.90
CA ARG A 152 5.73 -12.65 -22.86
C ARG A 152 4.77 -11.49 -23.08
N ASN A 153 4.69 -10.95 -24.29
CA ASN A 153 3.79 -9.84 -24.60
C ASN A 153 2.32 -10.24 -24.43
N ALA A 154 1.96 -11.44 -24.87
CA ALA A 154 0.60 -11.95 -24.78
C ALA A 154 0.15 -12.14 -23.33
N VAL A 155 1.02 -12.71 -22.49
CA VAL A 155 0.76 -12.87 -21.04
C VAL A 155 0.62 -11.51 -20.35
N VAL A 156 1.44 -10.52 -20.72
CA VAL A 156 1.31 -9.16 -20.17
C VAL A 156 -0.03 -8.53 -20.58
N HIS A 157 -0.42 -8.64 -21.85
CA HIS A 157 -1.69 -8.09 -22.34
C HIS A 157 -2.90 -8.76 -21.69
N MET A 158 -2.90 -10.10 -21.65
CA MET A 158 -3.93 -10.90 -20.98
C MET A 158 -4.02 -10.54 -19.49
N GLY A 159 -2.89 -10.33 -18.82
CA GLY A 159 -2.87 -9.88 -17.43
C GLY A 159 -3.66 -8.58 -17.27
N VAL A 160 -3.42 -7.58 -18.11
CA VAL A 160 -4.14 -6.29 -18.05
C VAL A 160 -5.65 -6.48 -18.28
N GLU A 161 -6.05 -7.33 -19.23
CA GLU A 161 -7.46 -7.67 -19.46
C GLU A 161 -8.11 -8.37 -18.26
N MET A 162 -7.33 -9.19 -17.54
CA MET A 162 -7.75 -9.85 -16.29
C MET A 162 -7.64 -8.95 -15.05
N GLY A 163 -7.37 -7.65 -15.21
CA GLY A 163 -7.31 -6.67 -14.12
C GLY A 163 -5.97 -6.61 -13.39
N VAL A 164 -4.93 -7.27 -13.90
CA VAL A 164 -3.55 -7.10 -13.44
C VAL A 164 -3.09 -5.68 -13.80
N PRO A 165 -2.60 -4.88 -12.85
CA PRO A 165 -2.09 -3.54 -13.15
C PRO A 165 -0.95 -3.58 -14.19
N PRO A 166 -0.89 -2.63 -15.13
CA PRO A 166 0.20 -2.55 -16.10
C PRO A 166 1.57 -2.44 -15.42
N LEU A 167 2.55 -3.18 -15.93
CA LEU A 167 3.91 -3.21 -15.36
C LEU A 167 4.62 -1.84 -15.45
N GLU A 168 4.24 -0.98 -16.38
CA GLU A 168 4.85 0.35 -16.60
C GLU A 168 4.57 1.35 -15.47
N GLY A 169 3.62 1.05 -14.57
CA GLY A 169 3.36 1.86 -13.36
C GLY A 169 4.27 1.53 -12.17
N PHE A 170 5.00 0.42 -12.21
CA PHE A 170 5.98 0.05 -11.18
C PHE A 170 7.33 0.63 -11.54
N LEU A 171 7.62 1.85 -11.09
CA LEU A 171 8.98 2.39 -11.11
C LEU A 171 9.91 1.37 -10.42
N PRO A 172 11.04 0.98 -11.03
CA PRO A 172 12.02 0.18 -10.32
C PRO A 172 12.48 1.01 -9.11
N LEU A 173 12.35 0.42 -7.92
CA LEU A 173 12.97 0.95 -6.71
C LEU A 173 14.49 0.98 -6.96
N SER A 174 14.98 2.15 -7.37
CA SER A 174 16.40 2.48 -7.46
C SER A 174 16.96 2.86 -6.10
#